data_AF-A0A8B6EBZ2-F1
#
_entry.id   AF-A0A8B6EBZ2-F1
#
_cell.length_a   1.000
_cell.length_b   1.000
_cell.length_c   1.000
_cell.angle_alpha   90.00
_cell.angle_beta   90.00
_cell.angle_gamma   90.00
#
_symmetry.space_group_name_H-M   'P 1'
#
loop_
_entity.id
_entity.type
_entity.pdbx_description
1 polymer ?
#
loop_
_entity_poly.entity_id
_entity_poly.type
_entity_poly.pdbx_seq_one_letter_code
_entity_poly.pdbx_strand_id
1 'polypeptide(L)'
;RCKTCKMIIMNMDIIPIFFFAVISTGLVKGSCPSTCSCDDVSSGSRIFCQSKYLGSIPALPYDTYHLDLQFNNITAIDVQFCKEMPHLQNLYISYNLITEIPEITFADCGQLYR
;
A
#
# COMPACT_ATOMS: atom_id res chain seq x y z
N ARG A 1 -35.59 -49.51 29.28
CA ARG A 1 -34.29 -49.86 28.66
C ARG A 1 -34.32 -49.44 27.20
N CYS A 2 -33.82 -48.25 26.86
CA CYS A 2 -33.70 -47.81 25.46
C CYS A 2 -32.26 -48.07 25.01
N LYS A 3 -32.09 -48.93 23.99
CA LYS A 3 -30.78 -49.28 23.44
C LYS A 3 -30.28 -48.10 22.60
N THR A 4 -29.18 -47.49 23.04
CA THR A 4 -28.18 -46.73 22.25
C THR A 4 -28.70 -45.82 21.12
N CYS A 5 -28.69 -44.51 21.38
CA CYS A 5 -28.60 -43.47 20.34
C CYS A 5 -27.28 -43.67 19.58
N LYS A 6 -27.33 -44.02 18.29
CA LYS A 6 -26.18 -44.02 17.38
C LYS A 6 -26.41 -42.94 16.32
N MET A 7 -25.39 -42.11 16.15
CA MET A 7 -25.32 -40.86 15.38
C MET A 7 -26.06 -40.89 14.04
N ILE A 8 -26.95 -39.93 13.83
CA ILE A 8 -27.41 -39.53 12.50
C ILE A 8 -26.42 -38.47 12.02
N ILE A 9 -25.46 -38.87 11.20
CA ILE A 9 -24.72 -37.95 10.33
C ILE A 9 -25.71 -37.57 9.23
N MET A 10 -26.36 -36.40 9.36
CA MET A 10 -27.12 -35.82 8.25
C MET A 10 -26.12 -35.16 7.31
N ASN A 11 -26.05 -35.70 6.09
CA ASN A 11 -25.29 -35.25 4.93
C ASN A 11 -25.06 -33.72 4.88
N MET A 12 -23.79 -33.32 4.76
CA MET A 12 -23.29 -31.94 4.71
C MET A 12 -22.92 -31.53 3.28
N ASP A 13 -23.78 -31.81 2.30
CA ASP A 13 -23.61 -31.32 0.93
C ASP A 13 -24.97 -30.87 0.42
N ILE A 14 -25.27 -29.57 0.49
CA ILE A 14 -25.88 -28.68 -0.52
C ILE A 14 -26.00 -27.28 0.14
N ILE A 15 -24.92 -26.50 0.14
CA ILE A 15 -25.04 -25.04 0.30
C ILE A 15 -25.20 -24.48 -1.12
N PRO A 16 -26.31 -23.79 -1.44
CA PRO A 16 -26.56 -23.30 -2.79
C PRO A 16 -25.46 -22.32 -3.22
N ILE A 17 -25.01 -22.44 -4.46
CA ILE A 17 -23.85 -21.77 -5.09
C ILE A 17 -24.07 -20.25 -5.31
N PHE A 18 -24.87 -19.60 -4.47
CA PHE A 18 -25.13 -18.15 -4.51
C PHE A 18 -24.70 -17.54 -3.18
N PHE A 19 -23.77 -16.58 -3.24
CA PHE A 19 -23.23 -15.80 -2.13
C PHE A 19 -22.21 -16.48 -1.20
N PHE A 20 -21.15 -17.05 -1.78
CA PHE A 20 -19.84 -16.79 -1.18
C PHE A 20 -19.26 -15.57 -1.88
N ALA A 21 -19.56 -14.38 -1.34
CA ALA A 21 -18.67 -13.26 -1.56
C ALA A 21 -17.31 -13.72 -1.06
N VAL A 22 -16.38 -13.94 -1.98
CA VAL A 22 -14.97 -14.07 -1.63
C VAL A 22 -14.62 -12.72 -1.05
N ILE A 23 -14.68 -12.58 0.28
CA ILE A 23 -14.03 -11.47 0.97
C ILE A 23 -12.55 -11.78 0.78
N SER A 24 -12.02 -11.42 -0.39
CA SER A 24 -10.59 -11.34 -0.61
C SER A 24 -10.13 -10.32 0.40
N THR A 25 -9.57 -10.77 1.53
CA THR A 25 -8.79 -9.92 2.44
C THR A 25 -7.45 -9.57 1.80
N GLY A 26 -7.35 -9.59 0.46
CA GLY A 26 -6.26 -8.95 -0.24
C GLY A 26 -6.30 -7.49 0.14
N LEU A 27 -5.23 -7.03 0.80
CA LEU A 27 -4.90 -5.61 0.84
C LEU A 27 -5.08 -5.10 -0.60
N VAL A 28 -5.96 -4.12 -0.79
CA VAL A 28 -6.11 -3.47 -2.08
C VAL A 28 -4.76 -2.85 -2.38
N LYS A 29 -3.95 -3.53 -3.20
CA LYS A 29 -2.69 -2.99 -3.68
C LYS A 29 -3.07 -1.77 -4.50
N GLY A 30 -2.70 -0.59 -3.99
CA GLY A 30 -2.96 0.66 -4.72
C GLY A 30 -2.40 0.55 -6.13
N SER A 31 -3.09 1.13 -7.11
CA SER A 31 -2.64 1.09 -8.49
C SER A 31 -1.42 2.00 -8.68
N CYS A 32 -0.53 1.61 -9.60
CA CYS A 32 0.55 2.49 -10.04
C CYS A 32 -0.03 3.79 -10.63
N PRO A 33 0.45 4.98 -10.22
CA PRO A 33 0.04 6.23 -10.85
C PRO A 33 0.36 6.22 -12.35
N SER A 34 -0.58 6.65 -13.20
CA SER A 34 -0.37 6.68 -14.66
C SER A 34 0.75 7.63 -15.11
N THR A 35 1.13 8.57 -14.27
CA THR A 35 2.24 9.51 -14.51
C THR A 35 3.62 8.91 -14.19
N CYS A 36 3.66 7.77 -13.51
CA CYS A 36 4.88 7.15 -13.00
C CYS A 36 5.11 5.78 -13.63
N SER A 37 6.34 5.29 -13.51
CA SER A 37 6.70 3.92 -13.86
C SER A 37 6.84 3.11 -12.58
N CYS A 38 6.26 1.92 -12.53
CA CYS A 38 6.35 1.04 -11.36
C CYS A 38 6.96 -0.29 -11.73
N ASP A 39 7.86 -0.77 -10.87
CA ASP A 39 8.39 -2.12 -10.90
C ASP A 39 7.84 -2.89 -9.70
N ASP A 40 6.94 -3.82 -9.97
CA ASP A 40 6.46 -4.77 -8.97
C ASP A 40 7.46 -5.92 -8.79
N VAL A 41 8.02 -6.03 -7.60
CA VAL A 41 8.88 -7.15 -7.20
C VAL A 41 8.23 -7.90 -6.03
N SER A 42 8.70 -9.12 -5.77
CA SER A 42 8.16 -9.95 -4.68
C SER A 42 8.24 -9.30 -3.29
N SER A 43 9.11 -8.28 -3.13
CA SER A 43 9.31 -7.52 -1.90
C SER A 43 8.49 -6.23 -1.78
N GLY A 44 7.71 -5.85 -2.80
CA GLY A 44 6.92 -4.62 -2.84
C GLY A 44 7.05 -3.86 -4.15
N SER A 45 6.56 -2.62 -4.21
CA SER A 45 6.61 -1.78 -5.42
C SER A 45 7.74 -0.75 -5.35
N ARG A 46 8.52 -0.63 -6.44
CA ARG A 46 9.42 0.50 -6.68
C ARG A 46 8.75 1.46 -7.65
N ILE A 47 8.77 2.76 -7.33
CA ILE A 47 8.04 3.76 -8.10
C ILE A 47 8.96 4.89 -8.51
N PHE A 48 8.94 5.18 -9.80
CA PHE A 48 9.78 6.16 -10.48
C PHE A 48 8.90 7.24 -11.10
N CYS A 49 8.92 8.43 -10.49
CA CYS A 49 8.09 9.58 -10.83
C CYS A 49 8.94 10.82 -11.19
N GLN A 50 10.18 10.64 -11.65
CA GLN A 50 11.09 11.75 -11.97
C GLN A 50 10.65 12.58 -13.18
N SER A 51 10.89 13.90 -13.12
CA SER A 51 10.63 14.84 -14.23
C SER A 51 9.19 14.81 -14.75
N LYS A 52 8.22 14.72 -13.85
CA LYS A 52 6.77 14.65 -14.16
C LYS A 52 6.02 15.95 -13.84
N TYR A 53 6.73 17.00 -13.45
CA TYR A 53 6.17 18.30 -13.05
C TYR A 53 5.13 18.19 -11.93
N LEU A 54 5.29 17.19 -11.05
CA LEU A 54 4.36 16.94 -9.95
C LEU A 54 4.41 18.09 -8.94
N GLY A 55 3.25 18.67 -8.61
CA GLY A 55 3.12 19.66 -7.53
C GLY A 55 2.88 19.03 -6.15
N SER A 56 2.49 17.76 -6.12
CA SER A 56 2.25 16.97 -4.92
C SER A 56 2.57 15.50 -5.19
N ILE A 57 2.73 14.73 -4.11
CA ILE A 57 2.91 13.28 -4.21
C ILE A 57 1.57 12.65 -4.68
N PRO A 58 1.54 11.81 -5.74
CA PRO A 58 0.32 11.14 -6.18
C PRO A 58 -0.08 10.02 -5.20
N ALA A 59 -1.29 9.46 -5.35
CA ALA A 59 -1.68 8.26 -4.61
C ALA A 59 -0.85 7.05 -5.07
N LEU A 60 -0.23 6.33 -4.13
CA LEU A 60 0.73 5.26 -4.40
C LEU A 60 0.25 3.91 -3.86
N PRO A 61 0.71 2.78 -4.42
CA PRO A 61 0.59 1.46 -3.83
C PRO A 61 1.04 1.44 -2.35
N TYR A 62 0.24 0.83 -1.48
CA TYR A 62 0.53 0.73 -0.05
C TYR A 62 1.84 -0.03 0.26
N ASP A 63 2.24 -0.98 -0.60
CA ASP A 63 3.47 -1.76 -0.51
C ASP A 63 4.69 -1.08 -1.18
N THR A 64 4.61 0.24 -1.41
CA THR A 64 5.74 1.01 -1.92
C THR A 64 6.87 1.04 -0.89
N TYR A 65 8.03 0.53 -1.27
CA TYR A 65 9.24 0.58 -0.44
C TYR A 65 10.31 1.52 -1.00
N HIS A 66 10.22 1.87 -2.29
CA HIS A 66 11.15 2.77 -2.97
C HIS A 66 10.37 3.79 -3.80
N LEU A 67 10.59 5.08 -3.53
CA LEU A 67 9.92 6.18 -4.21
C LEU A 67 10.93 7.23 -4.69
N ASP A 68 11.01 7.40 -6.00
CA ASP A 68 11.79 8.45 -6.66
C ASP A 68 10.87 9.56 -7.20
N LEU A 69 10.96 10.74 -6.59
CA LEU A 69 10.22 11.95 -6.94
C LEU A 69 11.17 13.08 -7.36
N GLN A 70 12.41 12.78 -7.75
CA GLN A 70 13.38 13.81 -8.09
C GLN A 70 12.95 14.66 -9.30
N PHE A 71 13.42 15.92 -9.36
CA PHE A 71 13.15 16.83 -10.47
C PHE A 71 11.65 17.11 -10.70
N ASN A 72 10.92 17.39 -9.63
CA ASN A 72 9.51 17.78 -9.67
C ASN A 72 9.31 19.16 -9.02
N ASN A 73 8.06 19.58 -8.88
CA ASN A 73 7.67 20.88 -8.33
C ASN A 73 6.96 20.72 -6.97
N ILE A 74 7.27 19.67 -6.22
CA ILE A 74 6.62 19.39 -4.92
C ILE A 74 7.03 20.45 -3.93
N THR A 75 6.06 21.04 -3.23
CA THR A 75 6.29 22.14 -2.28
C THR A 75 6.25 21.70 -0.81
N ALA A 76 5.59 20.58 -0.52
CA ALA A 76 5.44 20.06 0.83
C ALA A 76 5.26 18.54 0.84
N ILE A 77 5.56 17.93 1.99
CA ILE A 77 5.26 16.52 2.28
C ILE A 77 4.28 16.50 3.44
N ASP A 78 3.14 15.81 3.26
CA ASP A 78 2.12 15.71 4.29
C ASP A 78 2.66 14.96 5.52
N VAL A 79 2.29 15.41 6.72
CA VAL A 79 2.66 14.74 7.98
C VAL A 79 2.04 13.35 8.12
N GLN A 80 0.99 13.04 7.36
CA GLN A 80 0.37 11.71 7.29
C GLN A 80 1.05 10.80 6.25
N PHE A 81 2.05 11.30 5.50
CA PHE A 81 2.73 10.55 4.44
C PHE A 81 3.23 9.18 4.90
N CYS A 82 3.85 9.10 6.09
CA CYS A 82 4.33 7.83 6.63
C CYS A 82 3.22 6.85 7.03
N LYS A 83 2.00 7.34 7.30
CA LYS A 83 0.84 6.45 7.60
C LYS A 83 0.29 5.81 6.35
N GLU A 84 0.36 6.51 5.22
CA GLU A 84 -0.03 5.98 3.92
C GLU A 84 1.04 5.02 3.35
N MET A 85 2.30 5.20 3.76
CA MET A 85 3.45 4.48 3.22
C MET A 85 4.30 3.81 4.32
N PRO A 86 3.73 2.87 5.11
CA PRO A 86 4.43 2.29 6.27
C PRO A 86 5.59 1.35 5.89
N HIS A 87 5.66 0.94 4.63
CA HIS A 87 6.72 0.08 4.08
C HIS A 87 7.84 0.86 3.39
N LEU A 88 7.76 2.20 3.37
CA LEU A 88 8.73 3.03 2.66
C LEU A 88 10.11 2.96 3.31
N GLN A 89 11.12 2.63 2.49
CA GLN A 89 12.51 2.50 2.90
C GLN A 89 13.39 3.55 2.23
N ASN A 90 13.16 3.83 0.95
CA ASN A 90 13.91 4.82 0.19
C ASN A 90 12.99 5.90 -0.35
N LEU A 91 13.31 7.16 -0.04
CA LEU A 91 12.61 8.34 -0.54
C LEU A 91 13.61 9.30 -1.18
N TYR A 92 13.44 9.57 -2.46
CA TYR A 92 14.25 10.55 -3.19
C TYR A 92 13.41 11.75 -3.60
N ILE A 93 13.67 12.90 -3.00
CA ILE A 93 12.91 14.15 -3.19
C ILE A 93 13.80 15.33 -3.62
N SER A 94 15.04 15.05 -3.99
CA SER A 94 16.00 16.07 -4.45
C SER A 94 15.50 16.83 -5.68
N TYR A 95 15.90 18.10 -5.82
CA TYR A 95 15.46 18.97 -6.91
C TYR A 95 13.93 19.14 -6.98
N ASN A 96 13.31 19.43 -5.82
CA ASN A 96 11.93 19.89 -5.68
C ASN A 96 11.88 21.32 -5.14
N LEU A 97 10.68 21.84 -4.87
CA LEU A 97 10.42 23.17 -4.32
C LEU A 97 10.10 23.12 -2.82
N ILE A 98 10.52 22.06 -2.12
CA ILE A 98 10.28 21.86 -0.69
C ILE A 98 11.18 22.84 0.08
N THR A 99 10.58 23.77 0.82
CA THR A 99 11.31 24.76 1.61
C THR A 99 11.53 24.32 3.06
N GLU A 100 10.62 23.51 3.59
CA GLU A 100 10.68 22.98 4.94
C GLU A 100 10.11 21.56 4.99
N ILE A 101 10.70 20.73 5.85
CA ILE A 101 10.16 19.43 6.21
C ILE A 101 10.05 19.45 7.74
N PRO A 102 8.82 19.47 8.31
CA PRO A 102 8.65 19.37 9.74
C PRO A 102 9.37 18.14 10.30
N GLU A 103 10.04 18.27 11.44
CA GLU A 103 10.79 17.17 12.06
C GLU A 103 9.93 15.92 12.29
N ILE A 104 8.63 16.14 12.55
CA ILE A 104 7.65 15.08 12.77
C ILE A 104 7.25 14.32 11.49
N THR A 105 7.48 14.87 10.29
CA THR A 105 6.97 14.32 9.03
C THR A 105 7.46 12.91 8.76
N PHE A 106 8.70 12.58 9.17
CA PHE A 106 9.28 11.25 9.01
C PHE A 106 9.41 10.47 10.33
N ALA A 107 8.87 10.98 11.44
CA ALA A 107 8.94 10.32 12.74
C ALA A 107 8.21 8.96 12.73
N ASP A 108 7.10 8.87 11.99
CA ASP A 108 6.27 7.67 11.89
C ASP A 108 6.70 6.73 10.74
N CYS A 109 7.75 7.08 9.99
CA CYS A 109 8.27 6.24 8.91
C CYS A 109 9.17 5.14 9.49
N GLY A 110 8.56 4.04 9.94
CA GLY A 110 9.24 2.98 10.69
C GLY A 110 10.36 2.24 9.97
N GLN A 111 10.43 2.30 8.63
CA GLN A 111 11.42 1.59 7.81
C GLN A 111 12.30 2.52 6.96
N LEU A 112 12.06 3.84 7.01
CA LEU A 112 12.78 4.79 6.17
C LEU A 112 14.24 4.87 6.61
N TYR A 113 15.16 4.61 5.68
CA TYR A 113 16.59 4.79 5.94
C TYR A 113 16.87 6.27 6.21
N ARG A 114 17.52 6.55 7.35
CA ARG A 114 17.91 7.90 7.78
C ARG A 114 19.30 8.27 7.27
#